data_AF-A0A5N5DEX8-F1
#
_entry.id   AF-A0A5N5DEX8-F1
#
_cell.length_a   1.000
_cell.length_b   1.000
_cell.length_c   1.000
_cell.angle_alpha   90.00
_cell.angle_beta   90.00
_cell.angle_gamma   90.00
#
_symmetry.space_group_name_H-M   'P 1'
#
loop_
_entity.id
_entity.type
_entity.pdbx_description
1 polymer ?
#
loop_
_entity_poly.entity_id
_entity_poly.type
_entity_poly.pdbx_seq_one_letter_code
_entity_poly.pdbx_strand_id
1 'polypeptide(L)'
;MANRSNIEECFAKENYMEAWSCYNGYPHSAGHGAVGGLADLPNRLTDMGSQNMPDESVLDMADLSAAGSELTDYNGDPGNVTTLNHVLFILNLVPNVTISDIMDLGGDTICAEYVD
;
A
#
# COMPACT_ATOMS: atom_id res chain seq x y z
N MET A 1 5.74 8.27 3.79
CA MET A 1 6.11 6.85 3.56
C MET A 1 5.53 6.35 2.24
N ALA A 2 4.23 6.46 1.99
CA ALA A 2 3.69 6.52 0.64
C ALA A 2 3.72 7.99 0.17
N ASN A 3 4.63 8.35 -0.74
CA ASN A 3 4.72 9.69 -1.34
C ASN A 3 5.32 9.53 -2.73
N ARG A 4 4.83 10.30 -3.72
CA ARG A 4 5.34 10.27 -5.09
C ARG A 4 6.85 10.45 -5.15
N SER A 5 7.44 11.38 -4.37
CA SER A 5 8.89 11.61 -4.39
C SER A 5 9.69 10.37 -3.96
N ASN A 6 9.19 9.64 -2.96
CA ASN A 6 9.84 8.42 -2.48
C ASN A 6 9.76 7.30 -3.52
N ILE A 7 8.67 7.24 -4.29
CA ILE A 7 8.53 6.25 -5.35
C ILE A 7 9.46 6.60 -6.52
N GLU A 8 9.52 7.87 -6.92
CA GLU A 8 10.42 8.34 -7.99
C GLU A 8 11.89 8.11 -7.62
N GLU A 9 12.26 8.30 -6.34
CA GLU A 9 13.60 7.99 -5.85
C GLU A 9 13.94 6.49 -5.98
N CYS A 10 13.00 5.61 -5.60
CA CYS A 10 13.20 4.17 -5.74
C CYS A 10 13.22 3.71 -7.20
N PHE A 11 12.44 4.36 -8.08
CA PHE A 11 12.41 4.06 -9.51
C PHE A 11 13.71 4.46 -10.23
N ALA A 12 14.43 5.45 -9.71
CA ALA A 12 15.69 5.90 -10.28
C ALA A 12 16.90 4.99 -9.94
N LYS A 13 16.74 3.94 -9.12
CA LYS A 13 17.86 3.04 -8.78
C LYS A 13 18.23 2.14 -9.96
N GLU A 14 19.53 2.05 -10.25
CA GLU A 14 20.02 1.34 -11.45
C GLU A 14 20.16 -0.18 -11.27
N ASN A 15 20.18 -0.67 -10.02
CA ASN A 15 20.29 -2.09 -9.74
C ASN A 15 19.17 -2.61 -8.85
N TYR A 16 18.85 -3.90 -9.05
CA TYR A 16 17.75 -4.56 -8.37
C TYR A 16 17.86 -4.52 -6.85
N MET A 17 19.05 -4.72 -6.27
CA MET A 17 19.21 -4.81 -4.81
C MET A 17 18.93 -3.46 -4.14
N GLU A 18 19.39 -2.35 -4.73
CA GLU A 18 19.12 -1.01 -4.22
C GLU A 18 17.66 -0.62 -4.41
N ALA A 19 17.08 -0.91 -5.58
CA ALA A 19 15.66 -0.69 -5.84
C ALA A 19 14.80 -1.47 -4.84
N TRP A 20 15.05 -2.77 -4.70
CA TRP A 20 14.34 -3.65 -3.77
C TRP A 20 14.43 -3.15 -2.33
N SER A 21 15.62 -2.79 -1.86
CA SER A 21 15.81 -2.26 -0.51
C SER A 21 15.01 -0.97 -0.30
N CYS A 22 15.03 -0.06 -1.28
CA CYS A 22 14.26 1.19 -1.26
C CYS A 22 12.74 0.94 -1.19
N TYR A 23 12.23 0.06 -2.07
CA TYR A 23 10.80 -0.29 -2.11
C TYR A 23 10.33 -0.99 -0.83
N ASN A 24 11.17 -1.84 -0.23
CA ASN A 24 10.84 -2.50 1.04
C ASN A 24 10.83 -1.52 2.23
N GLY A 25 11.71 -0.51 2.21
CA GLY A 25 11.76 0.50 3.26
C GLY A 25 10.50 1.35 3.33
N TYR A 26 10.15 2.02 2.24
CA TYR A 26 9.12 3.06 2.25
C TYR A 26 7.74 2.57 1.73
N PRO A 27 7.53 2.27 0.43
CA PRO A 27 6.23 1.81 -0.07
C PRO A 27 5.67 0.55 0.59
N HIS A 28 6.50 -0.49 0.79
CA HIS A 28 6.03 -1.76 1.35
C HIS A 28 5.61 -1.60 2.81
N SER A 29 6.45 -0.97 3.64
CA SER A 29 6.12 -0.68 5.04
C SER A 29 4.87 0.20 5.18
N ALA A 30 4.67 1.16 4.25
CA ALA A 30 3.45 1.96 4.22
C ALA A 30 2.19 1.10 3.98
N GLY A 31 2.27 0.12 3.06
CA GLY A 31 1.19 -0.83 2.82
C GLY A 31 0.83 -1.66 4.05
N HIS A 32 1.84 -2.15 4.80
CA HIS A 32 1.60 -2.84 6.07
C HIS A 32 0.86 -1.95 7.09
N GLY A 33 1.29 -0.69 7.21
CA GLY A 33 0.64 0.28 8.10
C GLY A 33 -0.81 0.58 7.70
N ALA A 34 -1.07 0.71 6.39
CA ALA A 34 -2.39 1.07 5.86
C ALA A 34 -3.41 -0.07 5.98
N VAL A 35 -3.03 -1.30 5.61
CA VAL A 35 -3.96 -2.44 5.70
C VAL A 35 -4.31 -2.74 7.15
N GLY A 36 -3.35 -2.60 8.07
CA GLY A 36 -3.65 -2.67 9.49
C GLY A 36 -3.91 -4.08 9.98
N GLY A 37 -2.97 -4.99 9.76
CA GLY A 37 -3.01 -6.34 10.30
C GLY A 37 -1.80 -6.61 11.20
N LEU A 38 -2.03 -7.22 12.36
CA LEU A 38 -1.03 -8.13 12.93
C LEU A 38 -0.79 -9.21 11.86
N ALA A 39 0.43 -9.75 11.75
CA ALA A 39 0.68 -10.95 10.94
C ALA A 39 0.04 -12.20 11.58
N ASP A 40 -1.26 -12.12 11.85
CA ASP A 40 -2.10 -13.08 12.54
C ASP A 40 -3.09 -13.68 11.54
N LEU A 41 -2.81 -14.94 11.16
CA LEU A 41 -3.51 -15.68 10.10
C LEU A 41 -5.05 -15.65 10.20
N PRO A 42 -5.69 -15.87 11.37
CA PRO A 42 -7.15 -15.82 11.49
C PRO A 42 -7.75 -14.43 11.31
N ASN A 43 -7.05 -13.37 11.72
CA ASN A 43 -7.60 -12.00 11.69
C ASN A 43 -7.23 -11.25 10.40
N ARG A 44 -6.18 -11.66 9.67
CA ARG A 44 -5.77 -11.07 8.39
C ARG A 44 -6.89 -10.91 7.35
N LEU A 45 -7.89 -11.80 7.38
CA LEU A 45 -9.03 -11.76 6.45
C LEU A 45 -10.07 -10.69 6.80
N THR A 46 -10.04 -10.13 8.02
CA THR A 46 -11.03 -9.18 8.53
C THR A 46 -10.41 -7.91 9.13
N ASP A 47 -9.12 -7.92 9.44
CA ASP A 47 -8.35 -6.79 9.98
C ASP A 47 -7.92 -5.84 8.85
N MET A 48 -8.92 -5.25 8.20
CA MET A 48 -8.72 -4.12 7.30
C MET A 48 -9.49 -2.93 7.84
N GLY A 49 -8.79 -1.83 8.09
CA GLY A 49 -9.40 -0.62 8.65
C GLY A 49 -8.45 0.31 9.39
N SER A 50 -7.13 0.17 9.17
CA SER A 50 -6.19 1.18 9.65
C SER A 50 -6.22 2.43 8.78
N GLN A 51 -5.49 3.45 9.18
CA GLN A 51 -5.46 4.70 8.45
C GLN A 51 -4.72 4.54 7.11
N ASN A 52 -5.32 5.04 6.03
CA ASN A 52 -4.66 5.08 4.71
C ASN A 52 -3.39 5.94 4.72
N MET A 53 -3.38 6.96 5.58
CA MET A 53 -2.29 7.89 5.78
C MET A 53 -1.80 7.83 7.22
N PRO A 54 -0.48 7.79 7.48
CA PRO A 54 0.04 7.87 8.85
C PRO A 54 -0.41 9.16 9.53
N ASP A 55 -0.67 9.09 10.85
CA ASP A 55 -0.87 10.28 11.68
C ASP A 55 0.32 11.25 11.57
N GLU A 56 0.06 12.55 11.71
CA GLU A 56 1.07 13.63 11.63
C GLU A 56 2.27 13.38 12.56
N SER A 57 2.05 12.86 13.78
CA SER A 57 3.15 12.56 14.70
C SER A 57 4.13 11.50 14.17
N VAL A 58 3.65 10.58 13.31
CA VAL A 58 4.50 9.56 12.67
C VAL A 58 5.26 10.16 11.50
N LEU A 59 4.63 11.07 10.75
CA LEU A 59 5.26 11.82 9.68
C LEU A 59 6.38 12.71 10.21
N ASP A 60 6.12 13.46 11.30
CA ASP A 60 7.09 14.31 11.99
C ASP A 60 8.28 13.51 12.53
N MET A 61 8.03 12.36 13.16
CA MET A 61 9.10 11.49 13.68
C MET A 61 10.02 10.98 12.57
N ALA A 62 9.46 10.75 11.37
CA ALA A 62 10.18 10.23 10.22
C ALA A 62 10.79 11.32 9.34
N ASP A 63 10.59 12.61 9.66
CA ASP A 63 10.94 13.75 8.80
C ASP A 63 10.38 13.60 7.37
N LEU A 64 9.11 13.20 7.29
CA LEU A 64 8.40 12.96 6.03
C LEU A 64 7.22 13.92 5.89
N SER A 65 6.93 14.32 4.65
CA SER A 65 5.67 14.98 4.33
C SER A 65 4.55 13.96 4.07
N ALA A 66 3.31 14.36 4.36
CA ALA A 66 2.12 13.64 3.94
C ALA A 66 2.11 13.43 2.42
N ALA A 67 1.44 12.37 1.96
CA ALA A 67 1.16 12.20 0.54
C ALA A 67 0.34 13.39 0.03
N GLY A 68 0.64 13.85 -1.18
CA GLY A 68 -0.17 14.86 -1.83
C GLY A 68 -1.47 14.28 -2.39
N SER A 69 -2.32 15.18 -2.89
CA SER A 69 -3.63 14.84 -3.46
C SER A 69 -3.53 13.91 -4.67
N GLU A 70 -2.37 13.87 -5.33
CA GLU A 70 -2.09 12.93 -6.42
C GLU A 70 -2.19 11.46 -6.02
N LEU A 71 -2.01 11.14 -4.73
CA LEU A 71 -2.24 9.81 -4.20
C LEU A 71 -3.60 9.76 -3.49
N THR A 72 -3.91 10.72 -2.63
CA THR A 72 -5.09 10.61 -1.74
C THR A 72 -6.44 10.72 -2.44
N ASP A 73 -6.56 11.50 -3.52
CA ASP A 73 -7.85 11.73 -4.20
C ASP A 73 -8.37 10.50 -4.96
N TYR A 74 -7.47 9.57 -5.27
CA TYR A 74 -7.76 8.39 -6.10
C TYR A 74 -7.85 7.09 -5.30
N ASN A 75 -7.63 7.15 -3.98
CA ASN A 75 -7.58 5.97 -3.12
C ASN A 75 -8.93 5.28 -2.94
N GLY A 76 -10.06 5.85 -3.35
CA GLY A 76 -11.36 5.15 -3.36
C GLY A 76 -12.06 4.97 -2.00
N ASP A 77 -11.43 5.37 -0.90
CA ASP A 77 -12.00 5.28 0.44
C ASP A 77 -12.76 6.52 0.89
N PRO A 78 -13.83 6.35 1.70
CA PRO A 78 -14.47 7.46 2.40
C PRO A 78 -13.59 7.93 3.58
N GLY A 79 -12.69 8.88 3.31
CA GLY A 79 -11.84 9.49 4.33
C GLY A 79 -10.52 8.75 4.55
N ASN A 80 -10.00 8.77 5.78
CA ASN A 80 -8.67 8.26 6.11
C ASN A 80 -8.68 6.84 6.70
N VAL A 81 -9.59 5.98 6.28
CA VAL A 81 -9.65 4.58 6.75
C VAL A 81 -9.66 3.67 5.53
N THR A 82 -8.73 2.71 5.50
CA THR A 82 -8.62 1.71 4.44
C THR A 82 -9.88 0.86 4.39
N THR A 83 -10.48 0.71 3.22
CA THR A 83 -11.60 -0.21 3.00
C THR A 83 -11.31 -1.21 1.87
N LEU A 84 -12.24 -2.13 1.63
CA LEU A 84 -12.20 -3.00 0.44
C LEU A 84 -12.24 -2.23 -0.88
N ASN A 85 -12.77 -0.99 -0.88
CA ASN A 85 -12.80 -0.13 -2.06
C ASN A 85 -11.49 0.65 -2.27
N HIS A 86 -10.51 0.49 -1.36
CA HIS A 86 -9.23 1.17 -1.50
C HIS A 86 -8.58 0.78 -2.83
N VAL A 87 -8.22 1.78 -3.63
CA VAL A 87 -7.61 1.60 -4.94
C VAL A 87 -6.10 1.51 -4.78
N LEU A 88 -5.54 0.37 -5.18
CA LEU A 88 -4.10 0.14 -5.20
C LEU A 88 -3.52 0.71 -6.51
N PHE A 89 -2.82 1.84 -6.38
CA PHE A 89 -2.09 2.48 -7.47
C PHE A 89 -0.59 2.17 -7.38
N ILE A 90 -0.07 1.41 -8.34
CA ILE A 90 1.36 1.06 -8.43
C ILE A 90 1.97 1.76 -9.66
N LEU A 91 1.79 3.08 -9.77
CA LEU A 91 2.32 3.92 -10.86
C LEU A 91 2.12 3.37 -12.28
N ASN A 92 0.96 2.77 -12.56
CA ASN A 92 0.63 2.13 -13.85
C ASN A 92 1.51 0.92 -14.23
N LEU A 93 2.27 0.35 -13.28
CA LEU A 93 2.96 -0.93 -13.51
C LEU A 93 1.94 -2.04 -13.82
N VAL A 94 0.79 -1.97 -13.15
CA VAL A 94 -0.41 -2.76 -13.41
C VAL A 94 -1.62 -1.81 -13.43
N PRO A 95 -2.74 -2.21 -14.06
CA PRO A 95 -3.99 -1.47 -13.93
C PRO A 95 -4.39 -1.30 -12.46
N ASN A 96 -5.06 -0.19 -12.15
CA ASN A 96 -5.61 0.04 -10.82
C ASN A 96 -6.62 -1.06 -10.48
N VAL A 97 -6.44 -1.67 -9.32
CA VAL A 97 -7.34 -2.67 -8.74
C VAL A 97 -7.68 -2.25 -7.32
N THR A 98 -8.80 -2.74 -6.80
CA THR A 98 -9.17 -2.51 -5.40
C THR A 98 -8.55 -3.56 -4.49
N ILE A 99 -8.53 -3.29 -3.18
CA ILE A 99 -8.20 -4.32 -2.20
C ILE A 99 -9.17 -5.50 -2.32
N SER A 100 -10.46 -5.27 -2.59
CA SER A 100 -11.42 -6.35 -2.82
C SER A 100 -11.00 -7.29 -3.97
N ASP A 101 -10.45 -6.73 -5.05
CA ASP A 101 -10.06 -7.51 -6.23
C ASP A 101 -8.88 -8.44 -5.96
N ILE A 102 -7.94 -8.04 -5.08
CA ILE A 102 -6.75 -8.85 -4.76
C ILE A 102 -6.98 -9.82 -3.59
N MET A 103 -8.04 -9.60 -2.81
CA MET A 103 -8.43 -10.51 -1.72
C MET A 103 -9.19 -11.74 -2.24
N ASP A 104 -9.75 -11.67 -3.45
CA ASP A 104 -10.31 -12.83 -4.16
C ASP A 104 -9.22 -13.54 -4.97
N LEU A 105 -8.66 -14.63 -4.41
CA LEU A 105 -7.59 -15.40 -5.05
C LEU A 105 -8.05 -16.18 -6.30
N GLY A 106 -9.35 -16.33 -6.53
CA GLY A 106 -9.92 -16.96 -7.73
C GLY A 106 -10.55 -15.96 -8.71
N GLY A 107 -10.39 -14.67 -8.47
CA GLY A 107 -10.97 -13.60 -9.27
C GLY A 107 -10.21 -13.33 -10.57
N ASP A 108 -10.64 -12.29 -11.29
CA ASP A 108 -10.01 -11.91 -12.57
C ASP A 108 -8.60 -11.32 -12.38
N THR A 109 -8.30 -10.79 -11.19
CA THR A 109 -7.01 -10.15 -10.86
C THR A 109 -5.97 -11.16 -10.38
N ILE A 110 -6.36 -12.05 -9.45
CA ILE A 110 -5.49 -13.07 -8.88
C ILE A 110 -6.10 -14.43 -9.21
N CYS A 111 -5.30 -15.32 -9.80
CA CYS A 111 -5.67 -16.70 -10.12
C CYS A 111 -4.69 -17.64 -9.42
N ALA A 112 -4.79 -17.72 -8.10
CA ALA A 112 -3.92 -18.50 -7.24
C ALA A 112 -4.74 -19.34 -6.25
N GLU A 113 -4.17 -20.46 -5.84
CA GLU A 113 -4.69 -21.25 -4.73
C GLU A 113 -3.57 -21.57 -3.75
N TYR A 114 -3.94 -21.76 -2.49
CA TYR A 114 -3.02 -22.33 -1.53
C TYR A 114 -2.92 -23.84 -1.77
N VAL A 115 -1.70 -24.33 -1.92
CA VAL A 115 -1.39 -25.77 -1.89
C VAL A 115 -0.93 -26.12 -0.49
N ASP A 116 -1.39 -27.27 0.03
CA ASP A 116 -1.01 -27.79 1.34
C ASP A 116 0.48 -28.19 1.42
#